data_AF-A0A7S0Z258-F1
#
_entry.id   AF-A0A7S0Z258-F1
#
_cell.length_a   1.000
_cell.length_b   1.000
_cell.length_c   1.000
_cell.angle_alpha   90.00
_cell.angle_beta   90.00
_cell.angle_gamma   90.00
#
_symmetry.space_group_name_H-M   'P 1'
#
loop_
_entity.id
_entity.type
_entity.pdbx_description
1 polymer ?
#
loop_
_entity_poly.entity_id
_entity_poly.type
_entity_poly.pdbx_seq_one_letter_code
_entity_poly.pdbx_strand_id
1 'polypeptide(L)'
;TGSVDFVVSLVDAGSLDGIPQSAANMTFTLEVVPINKVPTFVMLPKITVIEDAGANASVMVENITKDGLLEGTEDYQAITFRFVSNDNPSLFSVQPTISSTDGVLNFTTAPDAFGRALCEVVLQDDGGSLYGGSDTSPRQALEIVVLPEDDSPVFDVLDSFTVNEGTGRQVKVRFAFDISPGPSNEKCAVPGESCQSQQLTFVIDQMTNPLLFAEVPFIGDTGTLFFEAHADAVGTSTITLRLKDDARGITFGPDPNAPFLGSDLSVRKTTQVT
;
A
#
# COMPACT_ATOMS: atom_id res chain seq x y z
N THR A 1 17.09 -28.57 -29.11
CA THR A 1 17.97 -29.77 -29.06
C THR A 1 18.41 -30.12 -30.47
N GLY A 2 19.64 -30.57 -30.63
CA GLY A 2 20.13 -31.09 -31.91
C GLY A 2 20.63 -32.50 -31.70
N SER A 3 20.20 -33.44 -32.55
CA SER A 3 20.75 -34.80 -32.59
C SER A 3 21.34 -35.03 -33.97
N VAL A 4 22.56 -35.55 -34.01
CA VAL A 4 23.23 -35.92 -35.26
C VAL A 4 23.80 -37.32 -35.13
N ASP A 5 23.51 -38.15 -36.13
CA ASP A 5 24.04 -39.48 -36.25
C ASP A 5 25.31 -39.44 -37.10
N PHE A 6 26.42 -39.92 -36.54
CA PHE A 6 27.66 -40.09 -37.27
C PHE A 6 27.79 -41.53 -37.72
N VAL A 7 28.20 -41.72 -38.98
CA VAL A 7 28.58 -43.01 -39.54
C VAL A 7 30.08 -43.01 -39.75
N VAL A 8 30.79 -43.93 -39.08
CA VAL A 8 32.23 -44.09 -39.24
C VAL A 8 32.51 -45.47 -39.82
N SER A 9 33.33 -45.50 -40.86
CA SER A 9 33.92 -46.71 -41.40
C SER A 9 35.42 -46.52 -41.54
N LEU A 10 36.18 -47.58 -41.26
CA LEU A 10 37.62 -47.62 -41.47
C LEU A 10 37.87 -48.34 -42.79
N VAL A 11 38.74 -47.77 -43.63
CA VAL A 11 39.18 -48.40 -44.87
C VAL A 11 40.66 -48.70 -44.71
N ASP A 12 41.07 -49.94 -44.98
CA ASP A 12 42.48 -50.28 -45.00
C ASP A 12 43.21 -49.68 -46.21
N ALA A 13 44.55 -49.68 -46.20
CA ALA A 13 45.34 -49.08 -47.28
C ALA A 13 45.51 -50.00 -48.51
N GLY A 14 44.75 -51.11 -48.59
CA GLY A 14 45.02 -52.21 -49.52
C GLY A 14 46.28 -52.95 -49.11
N SER A 15 46.12 -54.15 -48.56
CA SER A 15 47.25 -55.01 -48.16
C SER A 15 47.97 -55.58 -49.41
N LEU A 16 48.57 -56.78 -49.32
CA LEU A 16 49.37 -57.40 -50.39
C LEU A 16 48.65 -57.55 -51.76
N ASP A 17 47.33 -57.45 -51.81
CA ASP A 17 46.51 -57.53 -53.02
C ASP A 17 46.15 -56.17 -53.66
N GLY A 18 46.48 -55.05 -52.99
CA GLY A 18 46.27 -53.69 -53.49
C GLY A 18 44.80 -53.25 -53.55
N ILE A 19 43.88 -53.98 -52.90
CA ILE A 19 42.44 -53.65 -52.89
C ILE A 19 42.05 -53.18 -51.48
N PRO A 20 41.62 -51.92 -51.31
CA PRO A 20 41.13 -51.43 -50.02
C PRO A 20 39.86 -52.16 -49.56
N GLN A 21 39.84 -52.59 -48.29
CA GLN A 21 38.64 -53.13 -47.65
C GLN A 21 38.10 -52.20 -46.56
N SER A 22 36.77 -52.05 -46.52
CA SER A 22 36.08 -51.25 -45.51
C SER A 22 35.54 -52.15 -44.40
N ALA A 23 35.73 -51.73 -43.15
CA ALA A 23 35.06 -52.32 -42.01
C ALA A 23 33.54 -52.05 -42.04
N ALA A 24 32.78 -52.83 -41.26
CA ALA A 24 31.37 -52.55 -41.05
C ALA A 24 31.18 -51.14 -40.45
N ASN A 25 30.16 -50.43 -40.92
CA ASN A 25 29.82 -49.11 -40.41
C ASN A 25 29.49 -49.19 -38.92
N MET A 26 30.07 -48.29 -38.14
CA MET A 26 29.67 -48.03 -36.76
C MET A 26 28.94 -46.70 -36.71
N THR A 27 27.78 -46.69 -36.07
CA THR A 27 26.99 -45.47 -35.86
C THR A 27 26.99 -45.09 -34.40
N PHE A 28 27.14 -43.80 -34.12
CA PHE A 28 26.88 -43.25 -32.80
C PHE A 28 26.13 -41.93 -32.94
N THR A 29 25.29 -41.64 -31.96
CA THR A 29 24.51 -40.42 -31.91
C THR A 29 25.20 -39.42 -30.99
N LEU A 30 25.37 -38.20 -31.48
CA LEU A 30 25.72 -37.06 -30.64
C LEU A 30 24.47 -36.24 -30.36
N GLU A 31 24.12 -36.15 -29.09
CA GLU A 31 23.03 -35.29 -28.63
C GLU A 31 23.60 -34.02 -28.00
N VAL A 32 23.13 -32.87 -28.50
CA VAL A 32 23.39 -31.56 -27.91
C VAL A 32 22.15 -31.13 -27.11
N VAL A 33 22.30 -31.13 -25.80
CA VAL A 33 21.28 -30.74 -24.83
C VAL A 33 21.34 -29.22 -24.62
N PRO A 34 20.20 -28.49 -24.67
CA PRO A 34 20.18 -27.07 -24.33
C PRO A 34 20.53 -26.87 -22.86
N ILE A 35 21.23 -25.77 -22.57
CA ILE A 35 21.52 -25.32 -21.21
C ILE A 35 20.59 -24.14 -20.94
N ASN A 36 19.83 -24.24 -19.84
CA ASN A 36 18.91 -23.19 -19.42
C ASN A 36 19.65 -21.85 -19.20
N LYS A 37 19.12 -20.77 -19.76
CA LYS A 37 19.67 -19.43 -19.55
C LYS A 37 18.85 -18.68 -18.50
N VAL A 38 19.55 -17.80 -17.78
CA VAL A 38 18.96 -17.00 -16.71
C VAL A 38 17.88 -16.05 -17.23
N PRO A 39 16.72 -15.94 -16.57
CA PRO A 39 15.70 -14.98 -16.95
C PRO A 39 16.12 -13.58 -16.49
N THR A 40 15.60 -12.54 -17.14
CA THR A 40 15.90 -11.14 -16.74
C THR A 40 14.66 -10.27 -16.73
N PHE A 41 14.72 -9.18 -15.96
CA PHE A 41 13.67 -8.18 -15.85
C PHE A 41 14.30 -6.84 -15.45
N VAL A 42 13.53 -5.75 -15.50
CA VAL A 42 13.92 -4.45 -14.95
C VAL A 42 12.82 -3.98 -14.01
N MET A 43 13.15 -3.83 -12.73
CA MET A 43 12.25 -3.33 -11.70
C MET A 43 12.32 -1.81 -11.63
N LEU A 44 11.16 -1.14 -11.63
CA LEU A 44 11.10 0.27 -11.25
C LEU A 44 11.43 0.42 -9.76
N PRO A 45 12.29 1.38 -9.38
CA PRO A 45 12.89 1.37 -8.05
C PRO A 45 11.92 1.73 -6.91
N LYS A 46 10.81 2.41 -7.23
CA LYS A 46 9.91 2.98 -6.23
C LYS A 46 8.50 3.17 -6.75
N ILE A 47 7.52 2.92 -5.88
CA ILE A 47 6.14 3.37 -6.04
C ILE A 47 5.70 4.09 -4.76
N THR A 48 4.87 5.12 -4.92
CA THR A 48 4.26 5.86 -3.81
C THR A 48 2.75 5.78 -3.93
N VAL A 49 2.07 5.40 -2.86
CA VAL A 49 0.61 5.35 -2.73
C VAL A 49 0.20 6.03 -1.42
N ILE A 50 -1.09 6.31 -1.26
CA ILE A 50 -1.67 6.73 0.03
C ILE A 50 -2.17 5.50 0.79
N GLU A 51 -2.19 5.57 2.13
CA GLU A 51 -2.91 4.59 2.94
C GLU A 51 -4.40 4.55 2.55
N ASP A 52 -5.09 3.46 2.89
CA ASP A 52 -6.52 3.30 2.58
C ASP A 52 -6.96 3.43 1.10
N ALA A 53 -6.00 3.51 0.17
CA ALA A 53 -6.22 3.47 -1.28
C ALA A 53 -6.89 2.17 -1.79
N GLY A 54 -7.04 1.16 -0.93
CA GLY A 54 -7.57 -0.14 -1.27
C GLY A 54 -6.61 -0.94 -2.17
N ALA A 55 -7.17 -1.67 -3.14
CA ALA A 55 -6.40 -2.50 -4.05
C ALA A 55 -5.63 -1.63 -5.05
N ASN A 56 -4.31 -1.76 -5.05
CA ASN A 56 -3.40 -1.07 -5.95
C ASN A 56 -2.91 -2.01 -7.04
N ALA A 57 -2.91 -1.52 -8.28
CA ALA A 57 -2.40 -2.21 -9.46
C ALA A 57 -1.59 -1.23 -10.30
N SER A 58 -0.30 -1.51 -10.52
CA SER A 58 0.58 -0.66 -11.34
C SER A 58 1.65 -1.48 -12.03
N VAL A 59 1.95 -1.14 -13.29
CA VAL A 59 3.05 -1.76 -14.02
C VAL A 59 4.37 -1.29 -13.39
N MET A 60 5.12 -2.22 -12.80
CA MET A 60 6.37 -1.94 -12.09
C MET A 60 7.57 -2.71 -12.63
N VAL A 61 7.34 -3.56 -13.63
CA VAL A 61 8.38 -4.37 -14.23
C VAL A 61 8.37 -4.22 -15.74
N GLU A 62 9.56 -4.01 -16.30
CA GLU A 62 9.82 -3.88 -17.73
C GLU A 62 10.81 -4.97 -18.19
N ASN A 63 10.92 -5.16 -19.51
CA ASN A 63 11.92 -6.03 -20.15
C ASN A 63 11.98 -7.44 -19.55
N ILE A 64 10.83 -8.05 -19.28
CA ILE A 64 10.71 -9.43 -18.80
C ILE A 64 11.14 -10.38 -19.91
N THR A 65 12.17 -11.19 -19.66
CA THR A 65 12.67 -12.21 -20.60
C THR A 65 12.85 -13.53 -19.86
N LYS A 66 12.67 -14.64 -20.59
CA LYS A 66 12.82 -16.00 -20.06
C LYS A 66 14.26 -16.47 -20.07
N ASP A 67 15.07 -15.94 -20.99
CA ASP A 67 16.43 -16.44 -21.25
C ASP A 67 17.48 -15.31 -21.36
N GLY A 68 17.11 -14.10 -20.94
CA GLY A 68 17.94 -12.90 -21.02
C GLY A 68 17.89 -12.18 -22.37
N LEU A 69 17.13 -12.68 -23.35
CA LEU A 69 17.01 -12.09 -24.69
C LEU A 69 15.56 -11.69 -24.97
N LEU A 70 15.39 -10.57 -25.69
CA LEU A 70 14.05 -10.10 -26.11
C LEU A 70 13.42 -11.02 -27.16
N GLU A 71 14.24 -11.62 -28.03
CA GLU A 71 13.83 -12.70 -28.94
C GLU A 71 14.51 -13.98 -28.44
N GLY A 72 13.85 -14.62 -27.48
CA GLY A 72 14.39 -15.74 -26.73
C GLY A 72 14.37 -17.06 -27.51
N THR A 73 15.28 -17.95 -27.13
CA THR A 73 15.29 -19.34 -27.61
C THR A 73 14.51 -20.27 -26.69
N GLU A 74 14.07 -19.78 -25.53
CA GLU A 74 13.45 -20.56 -24.45
C GLU A 74 12.03 -20.08 -24.13
N ASP A 75 11.32 -19.56 -25.14
CA ASP A 75 9.96 -19.03 -25.02
C ASP A 75 8.91 -20.03 -24.51
N TYR A 76 9.24 -21.31 -24.50
CA TYR A 76 8.41 -22.39 -23.98
C TYR A 76 8.43 -22.50 -22.45
N GLN A 77 9.41 -21.88 -21.77
CA GLN A 77 9.52 -21.94 -20.32
C GLN A 77 8.46 -21.08 -19.62
N ALA A 78 7.99 -21.50 -18.46
CA ALA A 78 7.12 -20.68 -17.62
C ALA A 78 7.97 -19.82 -16.68
N ILE A 79 7.57 -18.56 -16.45
CA ILE A 79 8.25 -17.64 -15.52
C ILE A 79 7.34 -17.21 -14.38
N THR A 80 7.92 -17.04 -13.21
CA THR A 80 7.23 -16.64 -11.97
C THR A 80 8.07 -15.63 -11.18
N PHE A 81 7.46 -14.51 -10.81
CA PHE A 81 8.07 -13.58 -9.87
C PHE A 81 7.97 -14.09 -8.43
N ARG A 82 9.02 -13.87 -7.63
CA ARG A 82 9.05 -14.22 -6.22
C ARG A 82 9.62 -13.08 -5.39
N PHE A 83 8.90 -12.70 -4.35
CA PHE A 83 9.42 -11.82 -3.30
C PHE A 83 10.30 -12.64 -2.37
N VAL A 84 11.57 -12.27 -2.28
CA VAL A 84 12.56 -12.90 -1.41
C VAL A 84 12.50 -12.32 0.00
N SER A 85 12.23 -11.03 0.11
CA SER A 85 12.02 -10.35 1.39
C SER A 85 11.06 -9.16 1.23
N ASN A 86 10.43 -8.81 2.35
CA ASN A 86 9.71 -7.56 2.58
C ASN A 86 10.00 -7.21 4.06
N ASP A 87 10.67 -6.09 4.30
CA ASP A 87 11.09 -5.67 5.64
C ASP A 87 9.96 -5.05 6.48
N ASN A 88 8.81 -4.74 5.85
CA ASN A 88 7.65 -4.17 6.53
C ASN A 88 6.33 -4.75 5.97
N PRO A 89 6.07 -6.06 6.21
CA PRO A 89 4.87 -6.72 5.70
C PRO A 89 3.57 -6.21 6.34
N SER A 90 3.65 -5.56 7.51
CA SER A 90 2.47 -5.00 8.20
C SER A 90 1.79 -3.84 7.46
N LEU A 91 2.46 -3.24 6.46
CA LEU A 91 1.84 -2.21 5.62
C LEU A 91 0.76 -2.76 4.67
N PHE A 92 0.62 -4.08 4.55
CA PHE A 92 -0.24 -4.68 3.54
C PHE A 92 -1.25 -5.65 4.15
N SER A 93 -2.53 -5.48 3.80
CA SER A 93 -3.58 -6.46 4.07
C SER A 93 -3.59 -7.58 3.02
N VAL A 94 -3.13 -7.27 1.81
CA VAL A 94 -2.80 -8.24 0.75
C VAL A 94 -1.37 -7.99 0.32
N GLN A 95 -0.51 -8.99 0.55
CA GLN A 95 0.92 -8.90 0.26
C GLN A 95 1.19 -8.60 -1.23
N PRO A 96 2.29 -7.87 -1.55
CA PRO A 96 2.70 -7.63 -2.92
C PRO A 96 2.90 -8.90 -3.75
N THR A 97 2.34 -8.89 -4.97
CA THR A 97 2.53 -9.92 -5.99
C THR A 97 2.77 -9.26 -7.34
N ILE A 98 3.54 -9.91 -8.23
CA ILE A 98 3.79 -9.40 -9.58
C ILE A 98 3.30 -10.43 -10.59
N SER A 99 2.49 -9.97 -11.52
CA SER A 99 2.04 -10.76 -12.67
C SER A 99 3.18 -10.95 -13.66
N SER A 100 3.48 -12.20 -14.02
CA SER A 100 4.57 -12.53 -14.94
C SER A 100 4.26 -12.24 -16.42
N THR A 101 3.01 -11.92 -16.76
CA THR A 101 2.61 -11.63 -18.15
C THR A 101 2.71 -10.16 -18.53
N ASP A 102 2.45 -9.25 -17.58
CA ASP A 102 2.33 -7.81 -17.83
C ASP A 102 3.14 -6.95 -16.85
N GLY A 103 3.85 -7.58 -15.89
CA GLY A 103 4.68 -6.86 -14.93
C GLY A 103 3.89 -6.02 -13.92
N VAL A 104 2.60 -6.28 -13.78
CA VAL A 104 1.73 -5.54 -12.85
C VAL A 104 1.97 -6.00 -11.42
N LEU A 105 2.39 -5.07 -10.57
CA LEU A 105 2.44 -5.19 -9.12
C LEU A 105 1.05 -4.99 -8.53
N ASN A 106 0.58 -5.95 -7.74
CA ASN A 106 -0.70 -5.92 -7.03
C ASN A 106 -0.49 -6.04 -5.52
N PHE A 107 -1.13 -5.18 -4.74
CA PHE A 107 -1.18 -5.24 -3.27
C PHE A 107 -2.38 -4.46 -2.74
N THR A 108 -2.70 -4.65 -1.46
CA THR A 108 -3.68 -3.82 -0.76
C THR A 108 -3.01 -3.30 0.51
N THR A 109 -3.05 -1.98 0.73
CA THR A 109 -2.56 -1.39 1.98
C THR A 109 -3.37 -1.92 3.17
N ALA A 110 -2.75 -2.01 4.34
CA ALA A 110 -3.48 -2.24 5.58
C ALA A 110 -4.18 -0.92 6.00
N PRO A 111 -5.36 -0.99 6.65
CA PRO A 111 -6.02 0.21 7.13
C PRO A 111 -5.14 0.99 8.09
N ASP A 112 -5.16 2.33 7.99
CA ASP A 112 -4.44 3.24 8.87
C ASP A 112 -2.91 2.97 8.94
N ALA A 113 -2.35 2.29 7.94
CA ALA A 113 -0.96 1.87 7.90
C ALA A 113 -0.17 2.60 6.82
N PHE A 114 0.69 3.53 7.26
CA PHE A 114 1.64 4.25 6.43
C PHE A 114 3.09 3.87 6.75
N GLY A 115 4.00 4.14 5.83
CA GLY A 115 5.43 3.89 6.01
C GLY A 115 6.15 3.48 4.73
N ARG A 116 7.24 2.72 4.90
CA ARG A 116 8.04 2.19 3.78
C ARG A 116 8.26 0.71 3.92
N ALA A 117 8.24 0.01 2.79
CA ALA A 117 8.67 -1.37 2.66
C ALA A 117 9.72 -1.49 1.55
N LEU A 118 10.86 -2.07 1.86
CA LEU A 118 11.86 -2.49 0.91
C LEU A 118 11.66 -3.98 0.57
N CYS A 119 11.28 -4.22 -0.67
CA CYS A 119 11.05 -5.55 -1.21
C CYS A 119 12.23 -5.99 -2.09
N GLU A 120 12.71 -7.22 -1.92
CA GLU A 120 13.64 -7.85 -2.87
C GLU A 120 12.89 -8.88 -3.72
N VAL A 121 13.04 -8.79 -5.03
CA VAL A 121 12.31 -9.62 -6.01
C VAL A 121 13.27 -10.35 -6.93
N VAL A 122 12.94 -11.59 -7.28
CA VAL A 122 13.58 -12.38 -8.34
C VAL A 122 12.54 -12.86 -9.35
N LEU A 123 13.01 -13.20 -10.54
CA LEU A 123 12.26 -13.91 -11.58
C LEU A 123 12.84 -15.31 -11.70
N GLN A 124 11.98 -16.32 -11.73
CA GLN A 124 12.38 -17.73 -11.87
C GLN A 124 11.68 -18.36 -13.07
N ASP A 125 12.43 -19.02 -13.95
CA ASP A 125 11.90 -19.90 -15.01
C ASP A 125 11.82 -21.37 -14.56
N ASP A 126 11.28 -22.26 -15.39
CA ASP A 126 11.16 -23.69 -15.13
C ASP A 126 12.18 -24.57 -15.91
N GLY A 127 13.22 -23.97 -16.50
CA GLY A 127 14.28 -24.67 -17.24
C GLY A 127 15.31 -25.39 -16.36
N GLY A 128 15.36 -25.05 -15.06
CA GLY A 128 16.21 -25.69 -14.06
C GLY A 128 17.70 -25.33 -14.15
N SER A 129 18.55 -26.05 -13.38
CA SER A 129 19.98 -25.72 -13.19
C SER A 129 20.97 -26.82 -13.62
N LEU A 130 20.49 -27.85 -14.30
CA LEU A 130 21.35 -28.92 -14.82
C LEU A 130 22.34 -28.39 -15.86
N TYR A 131 23.47 -29.09 -15.99
CA TYR A 131 24.52 -28.78 -16.98
C TYR A 131 25.09 -27.35 -16.88
N GLY A 132 24.97 -26.72 -15.70
CA GLY A 132 25.44 -25.35 -15.47
C GLY A 132 24.43 -24.27 -15.86
N GLY A 133 23.17 -24.64 -16.13
CA GLY A 133 22.08 -23.68 -16.34
C GLY A 133 21.70 -22.92 -15.06
N SER A 134 20.94 -21.85 -15.23
CA SER A 134 20.45 -21.02 -14.13
C SER A 134 19.01 -20.64 -14.40
N ASP A 135 18.11 -20.97 -13.48
CA ASP A 135 16.67 -20.70 -13.60
C ASP A 135 16.23 -19.43 -12.86
N THR A 136 17.12 -18.78 -12.11
CA THR A 136 16.78 -17.68 -11.20
C THR A 136 17.62 -16.44 -11.50
N SER A 137 16.94 -15.30 -11.66
CA SER A 137 17.58 -14.01 -11.93
C SER A 137 18.26 -13.38 -10.71
N PRO A 138 19.13 -12.36 -10.91
CA PRO A 138 19.61 -11.53 -9.82
C PRO A 138 18.47 -10.80 -9.09
N ARG A 139 18.64 -10.55 -7.78
CA ARG A 139 17.67 -9.79 -6.97
C ARG A 139 17.61 -8.34 -7.43
N GLN A 140 16.41 -7.79 -7.50
CA GLN A 140 16.17 -6.36 -7.67
C GLN A 140 15.29 -5.82 -6.55
N ALA A 141 15.57 -4.58 -6.14
CA ALA A 141 14.88 -3.92 -5.05
C ALA A 141 13.71 -3.06 -5.56
N LEU A 142 12.65 -3.00 -4.76
CA LEU A 142 11.50 -2.13 -4.94
C LEU A 142 11.17 -1.46 -3.59
N GLU A 143 11.18 -0.13 -3.53
CA GLU A 143 10.66 0.63 -2.38
C GLU A 143 9.16 0.91 -2.60
N ILE A 144 8.31 0.41 -1.72
CA ILE A 144 6.89 0.78 -1.66
C ILE A 144 6.75 1.80 -0.53
N VAL A 145 6.31 3.02 -0.87
CA VAL A 145 6.02 4.07 0.08
C VAL A 145 4.52 4.25 0.21
N VAL A 146 3.99 4.07 1.41
CA VAL A 146 2.61 4.36 1.76
C VAL A 146 2.61 5.67 2.55
N LEU A 147 2.00 6.70 1.98
CA LEU A 147 1.87 8.02 2.60
C LEU A 147 0.66 8.02 3.56
N PRO A 148 0.74 8.77 4.67
CA PRO A 148 -0.42 8.99 5.52
C PRO A 148 -1.51 9.79 4.79
N GLU A 149 -2.76 9.55 5.15
CA GLU A 149 -3.96 10.29 4.70
C GLU A 149 -4.66 10.90 5.92
N ASP A 150 -5.41 11.99 5.69
CA ASP A 150 -6.22 12.65 6.72
C ASP A 150 -7.54 11.90 6.91
N ASP A 151 -7.80 11.43 8.11
CA ASP A 151 -9.03 10.76 8.53
C ASP A 151 -9.99 11.71 9.23
N SER A 152 -11.29 11.38 9.19
CA SER A 152 -12.29 12.21 9.85
C SER A 152 -12.18 12.14 11.38
N PRO A 153 -12.35 13.27 12.07
CA PRO A 153 -12.38 13.28 13.52
C PRO A 153 -13.58 12.55 14.07
N VAL A 154 -13.43 12.03 15.29
CA VAL A 154 -14.45 11.25 15.98
C VAL A 154 -14.82 11.97 17.27
N PHE A 155 -16.12 12.07 17.56
CA PHE A 155 -16.64 12.47 18.86
C PHE A 155 -18.08 11.99 19.03
N ASP A 156 -18.52 11.91 20.27
CA ASP A 156 -19.91 11.75 20.66
C ASP A 156 -20.38 12.91 21.53
N VAL A 157 -21.70 13.06 21.64
CA VAL A 157 -22.35 14.08 22.46
C VAL A 157 -23.48 13.46 23.28
N LEU A 158 -23.92 14.18 24.31
CA LEU A 158 -25.19 13.86 24.95
C LEU A 158 -26.34 14.08 23.96
N ASP A 159 -27.16 13.05 23.71
CA ASP A 159 -28.30 13.12 22.78
C ASP A 159 -29.31 14.21 23.17
N SER A 160 -29.57 14.32 24.48
CA SER A 160 -30.40 15.39 25.02
C SER A 160 -30.09 15.69 26.49
N PHE A 161 -30.47 16.87 26.94
CA PHE A 161 -30.43 17.25 28.35
C PHE A 161 -31.49 18.30 28.65
N THR A 162 -31.84 18.45 29.94
CA THR A 162 -32.78 19.48 30.40
C THR A 162 -32.07 20.59 31.16
N VAL A 163 -32.63 21.80 31.07
CA VAL A 163 -32.19 22.97 31.83
C VAL A 163 -33.41 23.75 32.29
N ASN A 164 -33.40 24.20 33.55
CA ASN A 164 -34.45 25.11 34.01
C ASN A 164 -34.14 26.53 33.51
N GLU A 165 -35.17 27.24 33.07
CA GLU A 165 -35.05 28.66 32.74
C GLU A 165 -34.49 29.49 33.90
N GLY A 166 -33.84 30.62 33.59
CA GLY A 166 -33.35 31.56 34.60
C GLY A 166 -32.27 31.02 35.55
N THR A 167 -31.63 29.89 35.22
CA THR A 167 -30.56 29.29 36.05
C THR A 167 -29.17 29.88 35.82
N GLY A 168 -29.08 30.96 35.03
CA GLY A 168 -27.83 31.60 34.66
C GLY A 168 -26.93 30.72 33.80
N ARG A 169 -25.67 31.11 33.67
CA ARG A 169 -24.69 30.42 32.82
C ARG A 169 -24.50 28.96 33.22
N GLN A 170 -24.77 28.08 32.26
CA GLN A 170 -24.59 26.64 32.35
C GLN A 170 -23.22 26.22 31.85
N VAL A 171 -22.64 25.25 32.55
CA VAL A 171 -21.38 24.59 32.19
C VAL A 171 -21.61 23.08 32.19
N LYS A 172 -21.72 22.49 31.01
CA LYS A 172 -21.88 21.04 30.83
C LYS A 172 -20.55 20.44 30.45
N VAL A 173 -19.80 20.04 31.48
CA VAL A 173 -18.54 19.30 31.34
C VAL A 173 -18.82 17.94 30.71
N ARG A 174 -17.94 17.47 29.81
CA ARG A 174 -18.11 16.23 29.02
C ARG A 174 -19.41 16.22 28.21
N PHE A 175 -19.85 17.38 27.71
CA PHE A 175 -20.97 17.44 26.77
C PHE A 175 -20.61 16.69 25.48
N ALA A 176 -19.45 17.01 24.90
CA ALA A 176 -18.79 16.17 23.91
C ALA A 176 -17.74 15.29 24.61
N PHE A 177 -17.64 14.04 24.19
CA PHE A 177 -16.71 13.05 24.73
C PHE A 177 -16.21 12.13 23.60
N ASP A 178 -15.24 11.27 23.94
CA ASP A 178 -14.55 10.40 22.97
C ASP A 178 -14.01 11.16 21.75
N ILE A 179 -13.50 12.38 22.01
CA ILE A 179 -12.94 13.30 21.03
C ILE A 179 -11.58 12.77 20.58
N SER A 180 -11.42 12.50 19.28
CA SER A 180 -10.18 12.05 18.66
C SER A 180 -9.98 12.73 17.29
N PRO A 181 -8.73 13.07 16.92
CA PRO A 181 -8.39 13.55 15.57
C PRO A 181 -8.77 12.56 14.46
N GLY A 182 -8.65 11.27 14.77
CA GLY A 182 -9.03 10.15 13.93
C GLY A 182 -8.50 8.86 14.57
N PRO A 183 -8.12 7.84 13.77
CA PRO A 183 -7.50 6.62 14.27
C PRO A 183 -6.12 6.88 14.91
N SER A 184 -5.50 5.83 15.46
CA SER A 184 -4.29 6.01 16.28
C SER A 184 -3.05 6.42 15.48
N ASN A 185 -3.03 6.09 14.19
CA ASN A 185 -1.97 6.44 13.23
C ASN A 185 -1.81 7.96 13.09
N GLU A 186 -2.86 8.74 13.28
CA GLU A 186 -2.81 10.22 13.23
C GLU A 186 -2.32 10.88 14.52
N LYS A 187 -2.21 10.13 15.61
CA LYS A 187 -1.70 10.68 16.86
C LYS A 187 -0.19 10.84 16.73
N CYS A 188 0.31 12.08 16.86
CA CYS A 188 1.73 12.41 16.87
C CYS A 188 2.51 11.76 18.03
N ALA A 189 2.72 10.44 17.95
CA ALA A 189 3.42 9.64 18.94
C ALA A 189 4.57 8.82 18.33
N VAL A 190 4.76 8.87 17.00
CA VAL A 190 5.83 8.12 16.32
C VAL A 190 7.18 8.84 16.48
N PRO A 191 8.20 8.24 17.12
CA PRO A 191 9.51 8.86 17.27
C PRO A 191 10.26 8.96 15.93
N GLY A 192 10.77 10.15 15.60
CA GLY A 192 11.65 10.35 14.43
C GLY A 192 10.99 10.95 13.18
N GLU A 193 9.68 11.25 13.23
CA GLU A 193 8.94 11.90 12.14
C GLU A 193 8.46 13.30 12.54
N SER A 194 8.41 14.21 11.56
CA SER A 194 7.81 15.54 11.74
C SER A 194 6.30 15.41 11.69
N CYS A 195 5.67 15.37 12.87
CA CYS A 195 4.22 15.38 13.03
C CYS A 195 3.77 16.71 13.64
N GLN A 196 2.76 17.34 13.02
CA GLN A 196 2.01 18.41 13.65
C GLN A 196 0.69 17.85 14.14
N SER A 197 0.38 17.99 15.43
CA SER A 197 -0.90 17.52 15.96
C SER A 197 -2.03 18.26 15.28
N GLN A 198 -2.98 17.53 14.70
CA GLN A 198 -4.21 18.08 14.17
C GLN A 198 -4.90 18.93 15.25
N GLN A 199 -5.36 20.11 14.85
CA GLN A 199 -6.17 20.97 15.70
C GLN A 199 -7.65 20.73 15.47
N LEU A 200 -8.36 20.43 16.56
CA LEU A 200 -9.79 20.17 16.54
C LEU A 200 -10.59 21.40 16.94
N THR A 201 -11.57 21.78 16.11
CA THR A 201 -12.45 22.92 16.34
C THR A 201 -13.92 22.53 16.27
N PHE A 202 -14.68 22.79 17.33
CA PHE A 202 -16.13 22.67 17.32
C PHE A 202 -16.78 23.88 16.63
N VAL A 203 -17.76 23.61 15.77
CA VAL A 203 -18.58 24.61 15.10
C VAL A 203 -20.05 24.24 15.25
N ILE A 204 -20.87 25.18 15.71
CA ILE A 204 -22.32 25.02 15.66
C ILE A 204 -22.77 25.42 14.26
N ASP A 205 -23.28 24.45 13.51
CA ASP A 205 -23.75 24.66 12.15
C ASP A 205 -25.14 25.29 12.14
N GLN A 206 -26.05 24.75 12.96
CA GLN A 206 -27.46 25.15 13.00
C GLN A 206 -28.03 25.00 14.41
N MET A 207 -29.05 25.81 14.71
CA MET A 207 -29.76 25.78 15.97
C MET A 207 -31.22 26.18 15.76
N THR A 208 -32.15 25.35 16.21
CA THR A 208 -33.57 25.75 16.25
C THR A 208 -33.84 26.57 17.50
N ASN A 209 -34.84 27.46 17.45
CA ASN A 209 -35.26 28.28 18.60
C ASN A 209 -34.09 28.98 19.34
N PRO A 210 -33.21 29.72 18.64
CA PRO A 210 -32.04 30.35 19.27
C PRO A 210 -32.41 31.39 20.34
N LEU A 211 -33.64 31.89 20.33
CA LEU A 211 -34.17 32.84 21.33
C LEU A 211 -34.36 32.22 22.73
N LEU A 212 -34.25 30.90 22.87
CA LEU A 212 -34.23 30.25 24.19
C LEU A 212 -32.94 30.57 24.97
N PHE A 213 -31.90 31.09 24.31
CA PHE A 213 -30.60 31.34 24.93
C PHE A 213 -30.32 32.84 25.06
N ALA A 214 -29.98 33.27 26.28
CA ALA A 214 -29.43 34.60 26.56
C ALA A 214 -27.93 34.68 26.19
N GLU A 215 -27.18 33.60 26.42
CA GLU A 215 -25.81 33.40 25.90
C GLU A 215 -25.87 32.17 24.98
N VAL A 216 -25.61 32.38 23.68
CA VAL A 216 -25.68 31.30 22.70
C VAL A 216 -24.70 30.17 23.04
N PRO A 217 -25.10 28.91 22.85
CA PRO A 217 -24.22 27.76 22.97
C PRO A 217 -22.84 27.93 22.32
N PHE A 218 -21.80 27.62 23.08
CA PHE A 218 -20.41 27.55 22.64
C PHE A 218 -19.76 26.30 23.22
N ILE A 219 -18.95 25.61 22.42
CA ILE A 219 -18.26 24.37 22.84
C ILE A 219 -16.76 24.64 22.82
N GLY A 220 -16.11 24.44 23.97
CA GLY A 220 -14.65 24.52 24.06
C GLY A 220 -13.95 23.31 23.42
N ASP A 221 -12.66 23.45 23.16
CA ASP A 221 -11.74 22.40 22.70
C ASP A 221 -11.79 21.10 23.54
N THR A 222 -12.04 21.22 24.84
CA THR A 222 -12.20 20.07 25.76
C THR A 222 -13.57 19.37 25.67
N GLY A 223 -14.47 19.81 24.79
CA GLY A 223 -15.83 19.28 24.67
C GLY A 223 -16.81 19.78 25.75
N THR A 224 -16.44 20.82 26.50
CA THR A 224 -17.33 21.44 27.48
C THR A 224 -18.27 22.43 26.79
N LEU A 225 -19.58 22.28 27.03
CA LEU A 225 -20.61 23.18 26.50
C LEU A 225 -20.93 24.29 27.51
N PHE A 226 -20.97 25.52 27.00
CA PHE A 226 -21.32 26.74 27.72
C PHE A 226 -22.54 27.38 27.05
N PHE A 227 -23.53 27.81 27.83
CA PHE A 227 -24.68 28.56 27.36
C PHE A 227 -25.41 29.21 28.54
N GLU A 228 -26.35 30.11 28.29
CA GLU A 228 -27.27 30.61 29.30
C GLU A 228 -28.69 30.59 28.74
N ALA A 229 -29.61 29.92 29.43
CA ALA A 229 -31.03 29.92 29.06
C ALA A 229 -31.67 31.25 29.49
N HIS A 230 -32.52 31.82 28.64
CA HIS A 230 -33.25 33.05 28.98
C HIS A 230 -34.21 32.79 30.15
N ALA A 231 -34.48 33.81 30.97
CA ALA A 231 -35.55 33.74 31.96
C ALA A 231 -36.91 33.81 31.26
N ASP A 232 -37.91 33.08 31.74
CA ASP A 232 -39.28 33.09 31.19
C ASP A 232 -39.41 32.54 29.74
N ALA A 233 -38.43 31.75 29.29
CA ALA A 233 -38.42 31.13 27.97
C ALA A 233 -38.42 29.60 28.10
N VAL A 234 -39.45 28.96 27.54
CA VAL A 234 -39.63 27.50 27.58
C VAL A 234 -39.75 26.93 26.18
N GLY A 235 -39.18 25.75 25.96
CA GLY A 235 -39.25 25.05 24.68
C GLY A 235 -38.05 24.14 24.46
N THR A 236 -37.97 23.55 23.27
CA THR A 236 -36.84 22.68 22.90
C THR A 236 -36.02 23.33 21.80
N SER A 237 -34.70 23.30 21.92
CA SER A 237 -33.76 23.65 20.85
C SER A 237 -32.97 22.41 20.42
N THR A 238 -32.92 22.18 19.12
CA THR A 238 -32.05 21.18 18.50
C THR A 238 -30.80 21.90 18.00
N ILE A 239 -29.64 21.46 18.45
CA ILE A 239 -28.33 22.01 18.08
C ILE A 239 -27.64 20.99 17.17
N THR A 240 -27.32 21.39 15.96
CA THR A 240 -26.46 20.62 15.04
C THR A 240 -25.06 21.23 15.09
N LEU A 241 -24.09 20.42 15.47
CA LEU A 241 -22.69 20.81 15.61
C LEU A 241 -21.80 19.88 14.79
N ARG A 242 -20.61 20.35 14.46
CA ARG A 242 -19.57 19.55 13.85
C ARG A 242 -18.21 19.82 14.47
N LEU A 243 -17.38 18.80 14.46
CA LEU A 243 -15.96 18.87 14.81
C LEU A 243 -15.17 18.89 13.50
N LYS A 244 -14.28 19.87 13.34
CA LYS A 244 -13.34 19.97 12.21
C LYS A 244 -11.93 19.70 12.69
N ASP A 245 -11.14 19.00 11.89
CA ASP A 245 -9.68 19.08 11.93
C ASP A 245 -9.18 20.29 11.11
N ASP A 246 -7.84 20.46 11.07
CA ASP A 246 -7.14 21.43 10.26
C ASP A 246 -6.28 20.80 9.15
N ALA A 247 -6.58 19.53 8.79
CA ALA A 247 -5.88 18.73 7.78
C ALA A 247 -4.34 18.75 7.89
N ARG A 248 -3.82 18.92 9.10
CA ARG A 248 -2.39 18.77 9.40
C ARG A 248 -2.11 17.31 9.76
N GLY A 249 -0.87 16.88 9.64
CA GLY A 249 -0.53 15.54 10.14
C GLY A 249 0.92 15.16 9.97
N ILE A 250 1.17 13.86 9.87
CA ILE A 250 2.49 13.28 9.73
C ILE A 250 3.04 13.54 8.32
N THR A 251 4.19 14.19 8.23
CA THR A 251 4.86 14.42 6.93
C THR A 251 6.01 13.43 6.74
N PHE A 252 6.03 12.75 5.59
CA PHE A 252 7.11 11.82 5.24
C PHE A 252 8.27 12.54 4.56
N GLY A 253 9.29 12.96 5.33
CA GLY A 253 10.52 13.53 4.80
C GLY A 253 11.17 14.59 5.70
N PRO A 254 12.36 15.10 5.35
CA PRO A 254 13.02 16.17 6.11
C PRO A 254 12.35 17.54 5.95
N ASP A 255 11.34 17.64 5.08
CA ASP A 255 10.57 18.86 4.89
C ASP A 255 9.28 18.80 5.74
N PRO A 256 9.25 19.48 6.90
CA PRO A 256 8.04 19.58 7.74
C PRO A 256 6.92 20.39 7.07
N ASN A 257 7.13 20.91 5.86
CA ASN A 257 6.14 21.62 5.04
C ASN A 257 5.72 20.84 3.79
N ALA A 258 6.12 19.56 3.66
CA ALA A 258 5.58 18.71 2.61
C ALA A 258 4.04 18.73 2.73
N PRO A 259 3.30 19.04 1.65
CA PRO A 259 1.86 19.19 1.73
C PRO A 259 1.23 17.88 2.17
N PHE A 260 0.49 17.94 3.28
CA PHE A 260 -0.40 16.86 3.69
C PHE A 260 -1.44 16.70 2.57
N LEU A 261 -1.63 15.48 2.09
CA LEU A 261 -2.66 15.18 1.10
C LEU A 261 -3.98 14.98 1.85
N GLY A 262 -4.54 16.09 2.34
CA GLY A 262 -5.77 16.11 3.12
C GLY A 262 -6.53 17.42 2.89
N SER A 263 -7.83 17.39 3.16
CA SER A 263 -8.70 18.56 3.16
C SER A 263 -9.52 18.54 4.41
N ASP A 264 -9.73 19.69 5.08
CA ASP A 264 -10.49 19.79 6.34
C ASP A 264 -11.67 18.81 6.39
N LEU A 265 -11.55 17.74 7.17
CA LEU A 265 -12.63 16.79 7.38
C LEU A 265 -13.49 17.24 8.56
N SER A 266 -14.72 16.75 8.59
CA SER A 266 -15.61 17.03 9.72
C SER A 266 -16.71 16.01 9.88
N VAL A 267 -17.05 15.72 11.13
CA VAL A 267 -18.20 14.88 11.49
C VAL A 267 -19.27 15.72 12.18
N ARG A 268 -20.54 15.43 11.89
CA ARG A 268 -21.71 16.13 12.45
C ARG A 268 -22.42 15.29 13.51
N LYS A 269 -22.89 15.95 14.56
CA LYS A 269 -23.76 15.38 15.60
C LYS A 269 -24.88 16.37 15.93
N THR A 270 -25.94 15.85 16.54
CA THR A 270 -27.09 16.63 16.95
C THR A 270 -27.40 16.35 18.41
N THR A 271 -27.79 17.38 19.16
CA THR A 271 -28.29 17.26 20.53
C THR A 271 -29.58 18.07 20.69
N GLN A 272 -30.39 17.73 21.69
CA GLN A 272 -31.56 18.51 22.08
C GLN A 272 -31.42 19.06 23.50
N VAL A 273 -31.68 20.35 23.68
CA VAL A 273 -31.91 20.92 25.01
C VAL A 273 -33.38 21.26 25.17
N THR A 274 -33.95 20.88 26.31
CA THR A 274 -35.32 21.20 26.72
C THR A 274 -35.34 21.97 28.02
#